data_AF-A0A502EV05-F1
#
_entry.id   AF-A0A502EV05-F1
#
_cell.length_a   1.000
_cell.length_b   1.000
_cell.length_c   1.000
_cell.angle_alpha   90.00
_cell.angle_beta   90.00
_cell.angle_gamma   90.00
#
_symmetry.space_group_name_H-M   'P 1'
#
loop_
_entity.id
_entity.type
_entity.pdbx_description
1 polymer ?
#
loop_
_entity_poly.entity_id
_entity_poly.type
_entity_poly.pdbx_seq_one_letter_code
_entity_poly.pdbx_strand_id
1 'polypeptide(L)'
;MSSSRLDRLQFLLDKEKFADSEWENRGLNPSGSDLCDYMETKFNSCLSSLIGLIEINSSEKILKKELAKGLNSFDKFNFDTEEKEFICDTFYEISKIIQVDFKNELNKWLYGSLLIYIFKVSNFFRGKEKIIEILSQNCTKCESNLETFILSKEDSILDSDFLIVRCKSCREFNLLDNGPNVKQLRFGDYELVEQLPKSNYDLDGAKIRLKQIQFFRK
;
A
#
# COMPACT_ATOMS: atom_id res chain seq x y z
N MET A 1 -8.04 -24.54 -24.51
CA MET A 1 -8.93 -23.74 -23.63
C MET A 1 -8.09 -22.86 -22.69
N SER A 2 -7.34 -21.89 -23.22
CA SER A 2 -6.54 -20.92 -22.45
C SER A 2 -7.02 -19.46 -22.61
N SER A 3 -8.12 -19.21 -23.35
CA SER A 3 -8.44 -17.84 -23.78
C SER A 3 -8.88 -16.93 -22.63
N SER A 4 -9.57 -17.42 -21.59
CA SER A 4 -10.11 -16.53 -20.54
C SER A 4 -9.08 -15.75 -19.74
N ARG A 5 -7.84 -16.23 -19.60
CA ARG A 5 -6.77 -15.49 -18.89
C ARG A 5 -6.09 -14.49 -19.82
N LEU A 6 -5.76 -14.91 -21.03
CA LEU A 6 -5.15 -14.05 -22.05
C LEU A 6 -6.08 -12.91 -22.43
N ASP A 7 -7.37 -13.20 -22.69
CA ASP A 7 -8.37 -12.20 -23.04
C ASP A 7 -8.52 -11.14 -21.94
N ARG A 8 -8.47 -11.55 -20.67
CA ARG A 8 -8.56 -10.63 -19.51
C ARG A 8 -7.31 -9.79 -19.33
N LEU A 9 -6.11 -10.36 -19.54
CA LEU A 9 -4.88 -9.56 -19.50
C LEU A 9 -4.79 -8.60 -20.69
N GLN A 10 -5.23 -9.02 -21.88
CA GLN A 10 -5.28 -8.17 -23.06
C GLN A 10 -6.27 -7.02 -22.85
N PHE A 11 -7.46 -7.30 -22.33
CA PHE A 11 -8.42 -6.27 -21.94
C PHE A 11 -7.81 -5.27 -20.96
N LEU A 12 -7.09 -5.75 -19.93
CA LEU A 12 -6.39 -4.85 -19.01
C LEU A 12 -5.32 -4.04 -19.73
N LEU A 13 -4.54 -4.64 -20.62
CA LEU A 13 -3.49 -3.96 -21.37
C LEU A 13 -4.04 -2.81 -22.21
N ASP A 14 -5.17 -3.03 -22.87
CA ASP A 14 -5.82 -2.05 -23.76
C ASP A 14 -6.61 -0.97 -22.99
N LYS A 15 -6.93 -1.21 -21.72
CA LYS A 15 -7.65 -0.26 -20.85
C LYS A 15 -6.70 0.83 -20.34
N GLU A 16 -7.16 2.08 -20.30
CA GLU A 16 -6.53 3.14 -19.50
C GLU A 16 -6.76 2.87 -18.01
N LYS A 17 -5.77 2.33 -17.31
CA LYS A 17 -5.93 1.86 -15.92
C LYS A 17 -5.93 3.03 -14.94
N PHE A 18 -5.25 4.13 -15.29
CA PHE A 18 -5.04 5.28 -14.42
C PHE A 18 -5.85 6.52 -14.83
N ALA A 19 -6.89 6.37 -15.66
CA ALA A 19 -7.82 7.44 -15.95
C ALA A 19 -8.54 7.92 -14.67
N ASP A 20 -8.91 9.20 -14.57
CA ASP A 20 -9.53 9.79 -13.37
C ASP A 20 -10.73 8.97 -12.85
N SER A 21 -11.57 8.49 -13.78
CA SER A 21 -12.72 7.64 -13.44
C SER A 21 -12.35 6.35 -12.71
N GLU A 22 -11.16 5.79 -12.95
CA GLU A 22 -10.67 4.59 -12.26
C GLU A 22 -10.24 4.87 -10.83
N TRP A 23 -9.69 6.06 -10.57
CA TRP A 23 -9.38 6.52 -9.21
C TRP A 23 -10.66 6.78 -8.42
N GLU A 24 -11.62 7.48 -9.03
CA GLU A 24 -12.93 7.77 -8.44
C GLU A 24 -13.71 6.48 -8.11
N ASN A 25 -13.70 5.48 -9.00
CA ASN A 25 -14.33 4.18 -8.78
C ASN A 25 -13.74 3.43 -7.56
N ARG A 26 -12.49 3.73 -7.19
CA ARG A 26 -11.80 3.21 -6.01
C ARG A 26 -12.00 4.09 -4.77
N GLY A 27 -12.58 5.29 -4.93
CA GLY A 27 -12.71 6.29 -3.87
C GLY A 27 -11.38 6.94 -3.49
N LEU A 28 -10.48 7.06 -4.47
CA LEU A 28 -9.16 7.69 -4.38
C LEU A 28 -9.15 8.99 -5.20
N ASN A 29 -8.23 9.91 -4.90
CA ASN A 29 -8.03 11.10 -5.73
C ASN A 29 -7.06 10.77 -6.87
N PRO A 30 -7.32 11.24 -8.10
CA PRO A 30 -6.38 11.07 -9.19
C PRO A 30 -5.04 11.75 -8.93
N SER A 31 -3.97 11.05 -9.29
CA SER A 31 -2.63 11.64 -9.35
C SER A 31 -2.44 12.51 -10.60
N GLY A 32 -1.33 13.26 -10.66
CA GLY A 32 -0.97 14.03 -11.85
C GLY A 32 -0.71 13.15 -13.07
N SER A 33 -1.02 13.68 -14.26
CA SER A 33 -0.93 12.96 -15.54
C SER A 33 0.42 12.26 -15.77
N ASP A 34 1.52 12.94 -15.47
CA ASP A 34 2.87 12.40 -15.68
C ASP A 34 3.12 11.14 -14.84
N LEU A 35 2.57 11.09 -13.63
CA LEU A 35 2.70 9.92 -12.75
C LEU A 35 1.76 8.80 -13.21
N CYS A 36 0.54 9.13 -13.60
CA CYS A 36 -0.39 8.17 -14.19
C CYS A 36 0.20 7.50 -15.44
N ASP A 37 0.81 8.27 -16.34
CA ASP A 37 1.49 7.76 -17.55
C ASP A 37 2.68 6.85 -17.20
N TYR A 38 3.45 7.22 -16.17
CA TYR A 38 4.53 6.40 -15.65
C TYR A 38 4.01 5.04 -15.13
N MET A 39 2.95 5.07 -14.32
CA MET A 39 2.33 3.86 -13.76
C MET A 39 1.76 2.99 -14.88
N GLU A 40 1.03 3.59 -15.83
CA GLU A 40 0.45 2.95 -17.00
C GLU A 40 1.53 2.18 -17.79
N THR A 41 2.65 2.84 -18.11
CA THR A 41 3.78 2.24 -18.82
C THR A 41 4.36 1.03 -18.07
N LYS A 42 4.55 1.14 -16.76
CA LYS A 42 5.08 0.06 -15.93
C LYS A 42 4.14 -1.14 -15.86
N PHE A 43 2.84 -0.90 -15.70
CA PHE A 43 1.84 -1.97 -15.71
C PHE A 43 1.75 -2.64 -17.08
N ASN A 44 1.75 -1.87 -18.18
CA ASN A 44 1.69 -2.42 -19.54
C ASN A 44 2.92 -3.27 -19.89
N SER A 45 4.09 -2.88 -19.40
CA SER A 45 5.30 -3.71 -19.51
C SER A 45 5.16 -5.04 -18.75
N CYS A 46 4.60 -5.01 -17.54
CA CYS A 46 4.36 -6.23 -16.75
C CYS A 46 3.32 -7.14 -17.42
N LEU A 47 2.20 -6.58 -17.87
CA LEU A 47 1.14 -7.32 -18.58
C LEU A 47 1.66 -7.98 -19.85
N SER A 48 2.42 -7.26 -20.67
CA SER A 48 3.03 -7.80 -21.90
C SER A 48 3.93 -9.00 -21.61
N SER A 49 4.78 -8.92 -20.57
CA SER A 49 5.61 -10.04 -20.14
C SER A 49 4.78 -11.24 -19.66
N LEU A 50 3.72 -11.01 -18.89
CA LEU A 50 2.85 -12.07 -18.39
C LEU A 50 2.07 -12.76 -19.52
N ILE A 51 1.57 -12.00 -20.50
CA ILE A 51 0.90 -12.53 -21.70
C ILE A 51 1.84 -13.50 -22.43
N GLY A 52 3.07 -13.08 -22.75
CA GLY A 52 4.05 -13.95 -23.42
C GLY A 52 4.39 -15.21 -22.63
N LEU A 53 4.46 -15.12 -21.29
CA LEU A 53 4.68 -16.29 -20.43
C LEU A 53 3.50 -17.27 -20.41
N ILE A 54 2.27 -16.75 -20.47
CA ILE A 54 1.05 -17.59 -20.52
C ILE A 54 0.91 -18.26 -21.88
N GLU A 55 1.23 -17.58 -22.98
CA GLU A 55 1.21 -18.15 -24.34
C GLU A 55 2.10 -19.39 -24.46
N ILE A 56 3.28 -19.38 -23.81
CA ILE A 56 4.19 -20.53 -23.77
C ILE A 56 3.88 -21.53 -22.63
N ASN A 57 2.71 -21.40 -21.97
CA ASN A 57 2.27 -22.24 -20.86
C ASN A 57 3.28 -22.34 -19.69
N SER A 58 3.87 -21.20 -19.31
CA SER A 58 4.77 -21.13 -18.15
C SER A 58 4.09 -21.54 -16.86
N SER A 59 4.87 -22.11 -15.93
CA SER A 59 4.38 -22.49 -14.61
C SER A 59 3.97 -21.29 -13.76
N GLU A 60 3.05 -21.50 -12.81
CA GLU A 60 2.62 -20.49 -11.83
C GLU A 60 3.80 -19.85 -11.06
N LYS A 61 4.84 -20.62 -10.76
CA LYS A 61 6.05 -20.12 -10.10
C LYS A 61 6.77 -19.06 -10.94
N ILE A 62 6.81 -19.25 -12.26
CA ILE A 62 7.41 -18.28 -13.19
C ILE A 62 6.52 -17.05 -13.31
N LEU A 63 5.20 -17.23 -13.44
CA LEU A 63 4.24 -16.14 -13.47
C LEU A 63 4.31 -15.27 -12.20
N LYS A 64 4.35 -15.91 -11.03
CA LYS A 64 4.53 -15.23 -9.73
C LYS A 64 5.81 -14.42 -9.68
N LYS A 65 6.91 -14.98 -10.19
CA LYS A 65 8.21 -14.29 -10.23
C LYS A 65 8.16 -13.07 -11.15
N GLU A 66 7.52 -13.17 -12.31
CA GLU A 66 7.38 -12.03 -13.22
C GLU A 66 6.47 -10.95 -12.64
N LEU A 67 5.38 -11.33 -11.98
CA LEU A 67 4.50 -10.39 -11.26
C LEU A 67 5.27 -9.66 -10.14
N ALA A 68 6.08 -10.37 -9.36
CA ALA A 68 6.96 -9.79 -8.33
C ALA A 68 8.00 -8.83 -8.91
N LYS A 69 8.57 -9.16 -10.06
CA LYS A 69 9.49 -8.27 -10.77
C LYS A 69 8.78 -6.98 -11.23
N GLY A 70 7.55 -7.10 -11.72
CA GLY A 70 6.69 -5.95 -12.04
C GLY A 70 6.46 -5.05 -10.82
N LEU A 71 6.01 -5.62 -9.70
CA LEU A 71 5.76 -4.87 -8.47
C LEU A 71 7.02 -4.17 -7.94
N ASN A 72 8.14 -4.89 -7.91
CA ASN A 72 9.42 -4.34 -7.44
C ASN A 72 10.04 -3.31 -8.39
N SER A 73 9.49 -3.12 -9.59
CA SER A 73 9.90 -2.06 -10.50
C SER A 73 9.36 -0.68 -10.10
N PHE A 74 8.43 -0.64 -9.14
CA PHE A 74 7.96 0.55 -8.46
C PHE A 74 8.77 0.77 -7.18
N ASP A 75 9.47 1.90 -7.12
CA ASP A 75 10.07 2.35 -5.86
C ASP A 75 8.97 2.98 -4.99
N LYS A 76 8.53 2.26 -3.96
CA LYS A 76 7.45 2.67 -3.07
C LYS A 76 7.68 4.04 -2.41
N PHE A 77 8.91 4.52 -2.29
CA PHE A 77 9.17 5.81 -1.65
C PHE A 77 8.78 7.01 -2.52
N ASN A 78 8.50 6.79 -3.81
CA ASN A 78 8.07 7.82 -4.75
C ASN A 78 6.55 8.01 -4.80
N PHE A 79 5.80 7.18 -4.07
CA PHE A 79 4.34 7.16 -4.12
C PHE A 79 3.74 7.55 -2.77
N ASP A 80 2.63 8.26 -2.81
CA ASP A 80 1.82 8.53 -1.63
C ASP A 80 0.95 7.32 -1.25
N THR A 81 0.01 7.51 -0.32
CA THR A 81 -0.83 6.41 0.16
C THR A 81 -1.83 5.93 -0.90
N GLU A 82 -2.48 6.84 -1.61
CA GLU A 82 -3.53 6.52 -2.59
C GLU A 82 -2.92 5.86 -3.83
N GLU A 83 -1.77 6.34 -4.28
CA GLU A 83 -1.01 5.76 -5.39
C GLU A 83 -0.55 4.33 -5.09
N LYS A 84 -0.01 4.11 -3.90
CA LYS A 84 0.40 2.78 -3.46
C LYS A 84 -0.78 1.82 -3.39
N GLU A 85 -1.93 2.27 -2.91
CA GLU A 85 -3.16 1.50 -2.89
C GLU A 85 -3.59 1.11 -4.30
N PHE A 86 -3.60 2.07 -5.22
CA PHE A 86 -3.93 1.80 -6.62
C PHE A 86 -3.01 0.74 -7.23
N ILE A 87 -1.69 0.89 -7.03
CA ILE A 87 -0.69 -0.07 -7.49
C ILE A 87 -1.00 -1.46 -6.94
N CYS A 88 -1.20 -1.59 -5.63
CA CYS A 88 -1.47 -2.87 -4.99
C CYS A 88 -2.78 -3.50 -5.46
N ASP A 89 -3.84 -2.73 -5.62
CA ASP A 89 -5.14 -3.20 -6.12
C ASP A 89 -5.02 -3.75 -7.55
N THR A 90 -4.28 -3.04 -8.39
CA THR A 90 -4.06 -3.45 -9.79
C THR A 90 -3.22 -4.72 -9.87
N PHE A 91 -2.13 -4.84 -9.09
CA PHE A 91 -1.36 -6.08 -9.02
C PHE A 91 -2.16 -7.25 -8.42
N TYR A 92 -3.07 -6.98 -7.49
CA TYR A 92 -3.98 -7.98 -6.95
C TYR A 92 -4.94 -8.49 -8.02
N GLU A 93 -5.56 -7.61 -8.81
CA GLU A 93 -6.41 -7.99 -9.94
C GLU A 93 -5.66 -8.89 -10.92
N ILE A 94 -4.43 -8.50 -11.30
CA ILE A 94 -3.59 -9.30 -12.19
C ILE A 94 -3.30 -10.67 -11.57
N SER A 95 -2.98 -10.74 -10.27
CA SER A 95 -2.74 -12.01 -9.56
C SER A 95 -3.93 -12.97 -9.64
N LYS A 96 -5.17 -12.44 -9.61
CA LYS A 96 -6.39 -13.21 -9.77
C LYS A 96 -6.60 -13.72 -11.18
N ILE A 97 -6.25 -12.92 -12.19
CA ILE A 97 -6.34 -13.34 -13.59
C ILE A 97 -5.37 -14.49 -13.85
N ILE A 98 -4.13 -14.38 -13.37
CA ILE A 98 -3.10 -15.41 -13.57
C ILE A 98 -3.16 -16.55 -12.55
N GLN A 99 -4.09 -16.47 -11.59
CA GLN A 99 -4.36 -17.49 -10.57
C GLN A 99 -3.17 -17.78 -9.64
N VAL A 100 -2.47 -16.74 -9.21
CA VAL A 100 -1.32 -16.82 -8.30
C VAL A 100 -1.66 -16.22 -6.93
N ASP A 101 -1.30 -16.88 -5.84
CA ASP A 101 -1.34 -16.27 -4.51
C ASP A 101 -0.19 -15.26 -4.36
N PHE A 102 -0.55 -14.00 -4.15
CA PHE A 102 0.35 -12.85 -4.20
C PHE A 102 0.17 -11.88 -3.01
N LYS A 103 -0.64 -12.26 -2.01
CA LYS A 103 -0.98 -11.37 -0.88
C LYS A 103 0.23 -10.98 -0.05
N ASN A 104 1.14 -11.92 0.18
CA ASN A 104 2.33 -11.69 0.99
C ASN A 104 3.29 -10.71 0.31
N GLU A 105 3.43 -10.80 -1.01
CA GLU A 105 4.26 -9.89 -1.81
C GLU A 105 3.71 -8.46 -1.78
N LEU A 106 2.38 -8.30 -1.92
CA LEU A 106 1.72 -7.00 -1.82
C LEU A 106 1.89 -6.38 -0.44
N ASN A 107 1.60 -7.13 0.63
CA ASN A 107 1.77 -6.65 2.00
C ASN A 107 3.22 -6.24 2.28
N LYS A 108 4.19 -7.05 1.83
CA LYS A 108 5.60 -6.75 2.03
C LYS A 108 6.04 -5.49 1.28
N TRP A 109 5.59 -5.32 0.03
CA TRP A 109 5.91 -4.12 -0.74
C TRP A 109 5.31 -2.88 -0.09
N LEU A 110 4.01 -2.94 0.22
CA LEU A 110 3.24 -1.81 0.75
C LEU A 110 3.72 -1.40 2.15
N TYR A 111 3.91 -2.37 3.04
CA TYR A 111 4.08 -2.13 4.47
C TYR A 111 5.44 -2.53 5.04
N GLY A 112 6.27 -3.26 4.28
CA GLY A 112 7.49 -3.85 4.84
C GLY A 112 7.21 -5.13 5.63
N SER A 113 8.13 -5.52 6.50
CA SER A 113 8.12 -6.83 7.17
C SER A 113 7.47 -6.84 8.56
N LEU A 114 7.12 -5.69 9.15
CA LEU A 114 6.79 -5.63 10.58
C LEU A 114 5.30 -5.45 10.93
N LEU A 115 4.45 -4.94 10.02
CA LEU A 115 3.04 -4.65 10.38
C LEU A 115 2.11 -4.87 9.17
N ILE A 116 1.02 -5.63 9.37
CA ILE A 116 -0.05 -5.76 8.38
C ILE A 116 -1.01 -4.60 8.61
N TYR A 117 -0.77 -3.48 7.95
CA TYR A 117 -1.77 -2.42 7.88
C TYR A 117 -2.90 -2.90 6.97
N ILE A 118 -4.13 -2.61 7.34
CA ILE A 118 -5.29 -2.84 6.51
C ILE A 118 -5.75 -1.48 6.03
N PHE A 119 -5.40 -1.14 4.78
CA PHE A 119 -6.06 -0.05 4.05
C PHE A 119 -7.15 -0.59 3.14
N LYS A 120 -7.96 0.32 2.60
CA LYS A 120 -9.13 0.08 1.75
C LYS A 120 -8.76 -0.58 0.41
N VAL A 121 -8.16 -1.77 0.43
CA VAL A 121 -8.03 -2.63 -0.74
C VAL A 121 -9.44 -3.09 -1.09
N SER A 122 -10.19 -2.23 -1.80
CA SER A 122 -11.57 -2.37 -2.25
C SER A 122 -12.62 -2.77 -1.20
N ASN A 123 -13.87 -2.37 -1.41
CA ASN A 123 -15.03 -2.87 -0.66
C ASN A 123 -15.17 -4.42 -0.68
N PHE A 124 -14.33 -5.13 -1.43
CA PHE A 124 -14.37 -6.57 -1.62
C PHE A 124 -13.85 -7.38 -0.41
N PHE A 125 -13.04 -6.77 0.47
CA PHE A 125 -12.57 -7.41 1.71
C PHE A 125 -13.47 -7.14 2.93
N ARG A 126 -14.57 -6.39 2.78
CA ARG A 126 -15.47 -6.02 3.89
C ARG A 126 -16.31 -7.19 4.39
N GLY A 127 -15.73 -8.02 5.24
CA GLY A 127 -16.43 -8.39 6.47
C GLY A 127 -16.58 -7.16 7.37
N LYS A 128 -17.55 -7.11 8.27
CA LYS A 128 -17.61 -6.07 9.32
C LYS A 128 -16.36 -6.20 10.19
N GLU A 129 -15.31 -5.46 9.88
CA GLU A 129 -14.07 -5.46 10.65
C GLU A 129 -14.39 -5.03 12.08
N LYS A 130 -14.11 -5.91 13.03
CA LYS A 130 -14.32 -5.64 14.44
C LYS A 130 -13.16 -4.78 14.93
N ILE A 131 -13.42 -3.50 15.17
CA ILE A 131 -12.49 -2.61 15.87
C ILE A 131 -12.44 -3.07 17.32
N ILE A 132 -11.26 -3.41 17.82
CA ILE A 132 -11.06 -3.84 19.22
C ILE A 132 -10.52 -2.72 20.10
N GLU A 133 -9.88 -1.72 19.51
CA GLU A 133 -9.33 -0.55 20.21
C GLU A 133 -9.15 0.62 19.23
N ILE A 134 -9.26 1.85 19.74
CA ILE A 134 -8.98 3.08 18.99
C ILE A 134 -7.91 3.84 19.76
N LEU A 135 -6.76 4.06 19.14
CA LEU A 135 -5.73 4.97 19.63
C LEU A 135 -5.97 6.34 19.03
N SER A 136 -5.76 7.40 19.80
CA SER A 136 -6.05 8.76 19.37
C SER A 136 -4.98 9.70 19.91
N GLN A 137 -4.48 10.58 19.04
CA GLN A 137 -3.55 11.64 19.37
C GLN A 137 -3.92 12.90 18.57
N ASN A 138 -3.81 14.07 19.19
CA ASN A 138 -4.02 15.32 18.46
C ASN A 138 -2.82 15.63 17.55
N CYS A 139 -3.12 16.14 16.36
CA CYS A 139 -2.11 16.74 15.50
C CYS A 139 -1.42 17.89 16.24
N THR A 140 -0.08 17.90 16.23
CA THR A 140 0.74 18.89 16.93
C THR A 140 0.58 20.34 16.44
N LYS A 141 -0.09 20.55 15.30
CA LYS A 141 -0.30 21.88 14.70
C LYS A 141 -1.75 22.33 14.63
N CYS A 142 -2.66 21.49 14.14
CA CYS A 142 -4.06 21.87 13.94
C CYS A 142 -5.03 21.20 14.92
N GLU A 143 -4.50 20.39 15.85
CA GLU A 143 -5.28 19.68 16.88
C GLU A 143 -6.32 18.69 16.34
N SER A 144 -6.36 18.43 15.03
CA SER A 144 -7.24 17.39 14.48
C SER A 144 -6.89 16.02 15.05
N ASN A 145 -7.91 15.20 15.26
CA ASN A 145 -7.73 13.89 15.87
C ASN A 145 -7.11 12.90 14.87
N LEU A 146 -5.94 12.37 15.21
CA LEU A 146 -5.25 11.33 14.46
C LEU A 146 -5.60 9.98 15.08
N GLU A 147 -6.57 9.28 14.48
CA GLU A 147 -7.09 8.02 15.01
C GLU A 147 -6.45 6.79 14.35
N THR A 148 -5.97 5.84 15.15
CA THR A 148 -5.56 4.50 14.72
C THR A 148 -6.58 3.49 15.20
N PHE A 149 -7.23 2.75 14.30
CA PHE A 149 -8.17 1.70 14.64
C PHE A 149 -7.45 0.35 14.68
N ILE A 150 -7.36 -0.28 15.85
CA ILE A 150 -6.76 -1.61 16.03
C ILE A 150 -7.81 -2.68 15.77
N LEU A 151 -7.48 -3.64 14.92
CA LEU A 151 -8.38 -4.71 14.46
C LEU A 151 -8.05 -6.06 15.09
N SER A 152 -6.76 -6.32 15.33
CA SER A 152 -6.33 -7.50 16.08
C SER A 152 -4.99 -7.27 16.77
N LYS A 153 -4.81 -7.98 17.89
CA LYS A 153 -3.55 -8.06 18.62
C LYS A 153 -3.00 -9.48 18.64
N GLU A 154 -1.69 -9.62 18.74
CA GLU A 154 -1.01 -10.90 18.90
C GLU A 154 0.18 -10.73 19.84
N ASP A 155 0.22 -11.54 20.92
CA ASP A 155 1.24 -11.42 21.98
C ASP A 155 2.65 -11.78 21.51
N SER A 156 2.79 -12.44 20.36
CA SER A 156 4.08 -12.72 19.73
C SER A 156 4.74 -11.46 19.14
N ILE A 157 3.98 -10.37 18.95
CA ILE A 157 4.45 -9.10 18.39
C ILE A 157 4.85 -8.18 19.55
N LEU A 158 6.12 -8.26 19.93
CA LEU A 158 6.60 -7.62 21.15
C LEU A 158 6.67 -6.09 21.07
N ASP A 159 6.87 -5.51 19.88
CA ASP A 159 6.92 -4.05 19.75
C ASP A 159 6.56 -3.60 18.33
N SER A 160 5.70 -2.58 18.23
CA SER A 160 5.31 -1.97 16.95
C SER A 160 6.25 -0.81 16.61
N ASP A 161 6.52 -0.61 15.32
CA ASP A 161 7.35 0.51 14.84
C ASP A 161 6.79 1.88 15.26
N PHE A 162 7.67 2.87 15.46
CA PHE A 162 7.21 4.26 15.51
C PHE A 162 6.78 4.70 14.12
N LEU A 163 5.71 5.48 14.02
CA LEU A 163 5.14 5.91 12.76
C LEU A 163 5.29 7.41 12.59
N ILE A 164 5.96 7.84 11.52
CA ILE A 164 5.84 9.21 11.04
C ILE A 164 4.65 9.27 10.11
N VAL A 165 3.69 10.12 10.45
CA VAL A 165 2.45 10.28 9.71
C VAL A 165 2.26 11.74 9.28
N ARG A 166 1.50 11.96 8.22
CA ARG A 166 1.13 13.29 7.72
C ARG A 166 -0.36 13.51 7.96
N CYS A 167 -0.69 14.53 8.73
CA CYS A 167 -2.07 14.92 8.99
C CYS A 167 -2.76 15.29 7.67
N LYS A 168 -3.94 14.72 7.37
CA LYS A 168 -4.67 15.06 6.14
C LYS A 168 -5.22 16.49 6.17
N SER A 169 -5.57 17.01 7.36
CA SER A 169 -6.15 18.35 7.51
C SER A 169 -5.15 19.49 7.31
N CYS A 170 -3.92 19.39 7.83
CA CYS A 170 -2.95 20.48 7.81
C CYS A 170 -1.58 20.12 7.22
N ARG A 171 -1.42 18.86 6.76
CA ARG A 171 -0.20 18.31 6.18
C ARG A 171 1.02 18.28 7.11
N GLU A 172 0.84 18.58 8.40
CA GLU A 172 1.92 18.51 9.39
C GLU A 172 2.35 17.06 9.65
N PHE A 173 3.66 16.86 9.79
CA PHE A 173 4.21 15.57 10.18
C PHE A 173 4.08 15.36 11.69
N ASN A 174 3.65 14.17 12.08
CA ASN A 174 3.45 13.78 13.47
C ASN A 174 4.11 12.43 13.72
N LEU A 175 4.50 12.18 14.96
CA LEU A 175 5.01 10.88 15.41
C LEU A 175 3.92 10.18 16.21
N LEU A 176 3.61 8.93 15.86
CA LEU A 176 2.71 8.05 16.59
C LEU A 176 3.46 6.81 17.10
N ASP A 177 3.08 6.33 18.27
CA ASP A 177 3.48 5.03 18.82
C ASP A 177 2.22 4.23 19.13
N ASN A 178 2.02 3.12 18.42
CA ASN A 178 0.83 2.29 18.60
C ASN A 178 0.96 1.29 19.77
N GLY A 179 2.11 1.24 20.44
CA GLY A 179 2.39 0.30 21.52
C GLY A 179 2.55 -1.14 21.04
N PRO A 180 2.70 -2.10 21.96
CA PRO A 180 3.01 -3.49 21.63
C PRO A 180 1.78 -4.27 21.14
N ASN A 181 2.05 -5.48 20.63
CA ASN A 181 1.07 -6.50 20.25
C ASN A 181 0.15 -6.12 19.08
N VAL A 182 0.39 -5.04 18.34
CA VAL A 182 -0.51 -4.64 17.24
C VAL A 182 -0.20 -5.46 15.99
N LYS A 183 -1.13 -6.35 15.62
CA LYS A 183 -1.00 -7.19 14.41
C LYS A 183 -1.62 -6.52 13.19
N GLN A 184 -2.82 -5.97 13.36
CA GLN A 184 -3.59 -5.34 12.30
C GLN A 184 -4.22 -4.05 12.79
N LEU A 185 -4.12 -3.03 11.95
CA LEU A 185 -4.67 -1.72 12.21
C LEU A 185 -5.11 -1.02 10.92
N ARG A 186 -5.92 0.02 11.06
CA ARG A 186 -6.38 0.91 10.01
C ARG A 186 -6.14 2.37 10.43
N PHE A 187 -5.64 3.21 9.54
CA PHE A 187 -5.49 4.64 9.83
C PHE A 187 -6.79 5.40 9.60
N GLY A 188 -7.04 6.40 10.44
CA GLY A 188 -8.07 7.42 10.22
C GLY A 188 -7.56 8.51 9.28
N ASP A 189 -7.73 9.77 9.69
CA ASP A 189 -7.49 10.94 8.84
C ASP A 189 -6.02 11.40 8.81
N TYR A 190 -5.11 10.45 8.57
CA TYR A 190 -3.70 10.72 8.29
C TYR A 190 -3.13 9.72 7.28
N GLU A 191 -1.98 10.08 6.72
CA GLU A 191 -1.20 9.25 5.80
C GLU A 191 0.05 8.75 6.51
N LEU A 192 0.42 7.48 6.33
CA LEU A 192 1.70 6.98 6.82
C LEU A 192 2.82 7.39 5.86
N VAL A 193 3.84 8.05 6.42
CA VAL A 193 4.99 8.56 5.66
C VAL A 193 6.18 7.63 5.81
N GLU A 194 6.48 7.22 7.04
CA GLU A 194 7.65 6.40 7.34
C GLU A 194 7.39 5.53 8.58
N GLN A 195 7.89 4.29 8.54
CA GLN A 195 7.93 3.40 9.70
C GLN A 195 9.36 3.34 10.21
N LEU A 196 9.53 3.47 11.51
CA LEU A 196 10.81 3.47 12.18
C LEU A 196 10.86 2.25 13.12
N PRO A 197 11.57 1.17 12.71
CA PRO A 197 11.68 -0.02 13.53
C PRO A 197 12.30 0.29 14.88
N LYS A 198 11.66 -0.14 15.96
CA LYS A 198 12.17 0.07 17.33
C LYS A 198 13.49 -0.66 17.60
N SER A 199 13.85 -1.62 16.76
CA SER A 199 15.20 -2.22 16.76
C SER A 199 16.31 -1.24 16.37
N ASN A 200 15.96 -0.18 15.62
CA ASN A 200 16.91 0.79 15.04
C ASN A 200 16.71 2.21 15.61
N TYR A 201 15.55 2.49 16.20
CA TYR A 201 15.18 3.80 16.71
C TYR A 201 14.59 3.67 18.11
N ASP A 202 15.12 4.45 19.05
CA ASP A 202 14.41 4.79 20.27
C ASP A 202 13.51 6.01 20.04
N LEU A 203 12.76 6.41 21.06
CA LEU A 203 11.84 7.55 20.96
C LEU A 203 12.54 8.85 20.57
N ASP A 204 13.75 9.09 21.06
CA ASP A 204 14.50 10.31 20.78
C ASP A 204 15.06 10.30 19.35
N GLY A 205 15.57 9.16 18.88
CA GLY A 205 15.93 8.93 17.48
C GLY A 205 14.76 9.14 16.53
N ALA A 206 13.57 8.65 16.90
CA ALA A 206 12.35 8.84 16.11
C ALA A 206 11.93 10.33 16.05
N LYS A 207 12.03 11.08 17.16
CA LYS A 207 11.79 12.53 17.18
C LYS A 207 12.81 13.30 16.34
N ILE A 208 14.09 12.88 16.35
CA ILE A 208 15.12 13.47 15.48
C ILE A 208 14.75 13.27 14.02
N ARG A 209 14.34 12.04 13.64
CA ARG A 209 13.92 11.72 12.28
C ARG A 209 12.69 12.52 11.85
N LEU A 210 11.70 12.69 12.73
CA LEU A 210 10.55 13.55 12.49
C LEU A 210 10.99 14.98 12.14
N LYS A 211 11.86 15.58 12.97
CA LYS A 211 12.38 16.93 12.72
C LYS A 211 13.07 17.03 11.37
N GLN A 212 13.92 16.06 11.02
CA GLN A 212 14.58 16.05 9.70
C GLN A 212 13.56 16.11 8.56
N ILE A 213 12.51 15.27 8.61
CA ILE A 213 11.47 15.26 7.58
C ILE A 213 10.73 16.60 7.51
N GLN A 214 10.42 17.22 8.66
CA GLN A 214 9.79 18.54 8.72
C GLN A 214 10.64 19.66 8.10
N PHE A 215 11.97 19.55 8.14
CA PHE A 215 12.88 20.54 7.56
C PHE A 215 13.16 20.30 6.06
N PHE A 216 13.31 19.04 5.64
CA PHE A 216 13.80 18.70 4.29
C PHE A 216 12.71 18.36 3.27
N ARG A 217 11.44 18.14 3.69
CA ARG A 217 10.33 17.75 2.81
C ARG A 217 9.12 18.70 2.90
N LYS A 218 9.36 20.01 3.05
CA LYS A 218 8.29 21.02 2.97
C LYS A 218 7.68 21.09 1.59
#